data_AF-A0A3P0XJE6-F1
#
_entry.id   AF-A0A3P0XJE6-F1
#
_cell.length_a   1.000
_cell.length_b   1.000
_cell.length_c   1.000
_cell.angle_alpha   90.00
_cell.angle_beta   90.00
_cell.angle_gamma   90.00
#
_symmetry.space_group_name_H-M   'P 1'
#
loop_
_entity.id
_entity.type
_entity.pdbx_description
1 polymer ?
#
loop_
_entity_poly.entity_id
_entity_poly.type
_entity_poly.pdbx_seq_one_letter_code
_entity_poly.pdbx_strand_id
1 'polypeptide(L)'
;MEQFIDWYCSEPRLALNRTVVLRFRLHLESLGLAAGTVNQRLAAVRRLAYEAADSGLLSPELAAGIRRVKGAKQLGARTGNWLTQDQARLLLEKADGDGLRSARDVAMILCW
;
A
#
# COMPACT_ATOMS: atom_id res chain seq x y z
N MET A 1 -8.04 9.40 3.55
CA MET A 1 -7.68 10.82 3.76
C MET A 1 -8.29 11.32 5.06
N GLU A 2 -9.56 11.01 5.31
CA GLU A 2 -10.27 11.24 6.59
C GLU A 2 -9.44 10.87 7.82
N GLN A 3 -8.92 9.64 7.90
CA GLN A 3 -8.09 9.25 9.05
C GLN A 3 -6.86 10.15 9.30
N PHE A 4 -6.25 10.70 8.24
CA PHE A 4 -5.15 11.65 8.41
C PHE A 4 -5.66 12.99 8.95
N ILE A 5 -6.81 13.46 8.45
CA ILE A 5 -7.46 14.70 8.89
C ILE A 5 -7.89 14.58 10.34
N ASP A 6 -8.57 13.49 10.72
CA ASP A 6 -9.04 13.24 12.08
C ASP A 6 -7.87 13.21 13.07
N TRP A 7 -6.82 12.46 12.72
CA TRP A 7 -5.59 12.40 13.51
C TRP A 7 -4.92 13.80 13.60
N TYR A 8 -4.74 14.49 12.47
CA TYR A 8 -4.09 15.80 12.41
C TYR A 8 -4.86 16.87 13.20
N CYS A 9 -6.19 16.81 13.19
CA CYS A 9 -7.06 17.71 13.97
C CYS A 9 -7.04 17.40 15.48
N SER A 10 -6.69 16.18 15.88
CA SER A 10 -6.53 15.83 17.30
C SER A 10 -5.18 16.26 17.92
N GLU A 11 -4.17 16.53 17.09
CA GLU A 11 -2.82 16.88 17.54
C GLU A 11 -2.65 18.41 17.76
N PRO A 12 -1.81 18.86 18.73
CA PRO A 12 -1.50 20.29 18.91
C PRO A 12 -0.88 20.87 17.63
N ARG A 13 -1.54 21.90 17.09
CA ARG A 13 -1.39 22.46 15.74
C ARG A 13 0.06 22.70 15.31
N LEU A 14 0.63 21.72 14.62
CA LEU A 14 1.87 21.86 13.85
C LEU A 14 1.49 22.12 12.39
N ALA A 15 2.09 23.12 11.76
CA ALA A 15 1.94 23.31 10.31
C ALA A 15 2.31 22.03 9.54
N LEU A 16 1.63 21.75 8.44
CA LEU A 16 1.90 20.57 7.61
C LEU A 16 3.36 20.57 7.15
N ASN A 17 4.14 19.61 7.66
CA ASN A 17 5.55 19.48 7.37
C ASN A 17 5.99 18.00 7.45
N ARG A 18 7.27 17.76 7.13
CA ARG A 18 7.86 16.42 7.18
C ARG A 18 7.69 15.73 8.53
N THR A 19 7.83 16.45 9.64
CA THR A 19 7.74 15.93 11.01
C THR A 19 6.34 15.43 11.33
N VAL A 20 5.30 16.17 10.94
CA VAL A 20 3.90 15.76 11.11
C VAL A 20 3.63 14.44 10.37
N VAL A 21 4.06 14.34 9.11
CA VAL A 21 3.85 13.12 8.31
C VAL A 21 4.64 11.93 8.88
N LEU A 22 5.81 12.18 9.47
CA LEU A 22 6.57 11.15 10.18
C LEU A 22 5.83 10.66 11.44
N ARG A 23 5.25 11.58 12.23
CA ARG A 23 4.43 11.23 13.41
C ARG A 23 3.20 10.42 13.02
N PHE A 24 2.54 10.81 11.92
CA PHE A 24 1.42 10.06 11.38
C PHE A 24 1.83 8.62 11.01
N ARG A 25 3.00 8.43 10.38
CA ARG A 25 3.52 7.08 10.12
C ARG A 25 3.69 6.28 11.40
N LEU A 26 4.31 6.86 12.43
CA LEU A 26 4.54 6.18 13.71
C LEU A 26 3.22 5.79 14.38
N HIS A 27 2.20 6.65 14.30
CA HIS A 27 0.86 6.34 14.78
C HIS A 27 0.23 5.16 14.00
N LEU A 28 0.35 5.15 12.66
CA LEU A 28 -0.12 4.03 11.85
C LEU A 28 0.62 2.72 12.16
N GLU A 29 1.93 2.79 12.44
CA GLU A 29 2.73 1.64 12.86
C GLU A 29 2.32 1.14 14.26
N SER A 30 1.99 2.04 15.21
CA SER A 30 1.50 1.65 16.54
C SER A 30 0.12 0.99 16.52
N LEU A 31 -0.68 1.23 15.48
CA LEU A 31 -1.96 0.54 15.26
C LEU A 31 -1.80 -0.90 14.73
N GLY A 32 -0.56 -1.36 14.48
CA GLY A 32 -0.30 -2.71 13.98
C GLY A 32 -0.75 -2.94 12.53
N LEU A 33 -0.88 -1.87 11.73
CA LEU A 33 -1.30 -1.98 10.34
C LEU A 33 -0.23 -2.64 9.46
N ALA A 34 -0.67 -3.37 8.44
CA ALA A 34 0.22 -3.93 7.44
C ALA A 34 1.03 -2.82 6.74
N ALA A 35 2.31 -3.08 6.45
CA ALA A 35 3.21 -2.11 5.84
C ALA A 35 2.65 -1.54 4.51
N GLY A 36 1.98 -2.37 3.70
CA GLY A 36 1.31 -1.94 2.48
C GLY A 36 0.21 -0.90 2.73
N THR A 37 -0.61 -1.10 3.77
CA THR A 37 -1.65 -0.15 4.18
C THR A 37 -1.06 1.17 4.68
N VAL A 38 0.00 1.12 5.50
CA VAL A 38 0.72 2.32 5.96
C VAL A 38 1.27 3.10 4.76
N ASN A 39 1.89 2.40 3.81
CA ASN A 39 2.48 3.00 2.62
C ASN A 39 1.43 3.63 1.69
N GLN A 40 0.27 2.98 1.53
CA GLN A 40 -0.86 3.51 0.76
C GLN A 40 -1.39 4.81 1.39
N ARG A 41 -1.58 4.83 2.71
CA ARG A 41 -2.03 6.03 3.44
C ARG A 41 -1.01 7.17 3.34
N LEU A 42 0.28 6.87 3.47
CA LEU A 42 1.35 7.86 3.26
C LEU A 42 1.40 8.36 1.81
N ALA A 43 1.14 7.52 0.81
CA ALA A 43 1.12 7.94 -0.59
C ALA A 43 0.05 8.99 -0.85
N ALA A 44 -1.14 8.83 -0.25
CA ALA A 44 -2.21 9.82 -0.35
C ALA A 44 -1.80 11.17 0.26
N VAL A 45 -1.17 11.17 1.45
CA VAL A 45 -0.66 12.40 2.10
C VAL A 45 0.43 13.06 1.26
N ARG A 46 1.34 12.28 0.66
CA ARG A 46 2.37 12.82 -0.24
C ARG A 46 1.76 13.45 -1.50
N ARG A 47 0.70 12.84 -2.06
CA ARG A 47 -0.01 13.40 -3.21
C ARG A 47 -0.67 14.72 -2.84
N LEU A 48 -1.37 14.79 -1.70
CA LEU A 48 -1.98 16.02 -1.20
C LEU A 48 -0.95 17.15 -1.05
N ALA A 49 0.22 16.88 -0.49
CA ALA A 49 1.27 17.88 -0.34
C ALA A 49 1.81 18.38 -1.70
N TYR A 50 1.82 17.53 -2.72
CA TYR A 50 2.25 17.90 -4.07
C TYR A 50 1.22 18.81 -4.74
N GLU A 51 -0.06 18.43 -4.69
CA GLU A 51 -1.17 19.25 -5.21
C GLU A 51 -1.25 20.61 -4.52
N ALA A 52 -1.00 20.65 -3.21
CA ALA A 52 -0.93 21.89 -2.44
C ALA A 52 0.24 22.78 -2.87
N ALA A 53 1.36 22.20 -3.28
CA ALA A 53 2.49 22.96 -3.81
C ALA A 53 2.22 23.49 -5.22
N ASP A 54 1.62 22.69 -6.09
CA ASP A 54 1.19 23.13 -7.43
C ASP A 54 0.15 24.25 -7.35
N SER A 55 -0.68 24.26 -6.30
CA SER A 55 -1.66 25.31 -6.00
C SER A 55 -1.08 26.52 -5.24
N GLY A 56 0.21 26.53 -4.90
CA GLY A 56 0.87 27.61 -4.16
C GLY A 56 0.55 27.70 -2.66
N LEU A 57 -0.17 26.74 -2.10
CA LEU A 57 -0.53 26.68 -0.66
C LEU A 57 0.61 26.14 0.21
N LEU A 58 1.59 25.47 -0.40
CA LEU A 58 2.75 24.90 0.27
C LEU A 58 4.01 25.20 -0.54
N SER A 59 5.13 25.49 0.14
CA SER A 59 6.39 25.67 -0.59
C SER A 59 6.84 24.36 -1.25
N PRO A 60 7.44 24.40 -2.46
CA PRO A 60 7.97 23.21 -3.12
C PRO A 60 8.99 22.44 -2.24
N GLU A 61 9.76 23.17 -1.44
CA GLU A 61 10.73 22.59 -0.50
C GLU A 61 10.06 21.75 0.60
N LEU A 62 8.95 22.25 1.17
CA LEU A 62 8.18 21.52 2.18
C LEU A 62 7.53 20.28 1.57
N ALA A 63 6.93 20.40 0.39
CA ALA A 63 6.36 19.27 -0.34
C ALA A 63 7.42 18.20 -0.65
N ALA A 64 8.62 18.61 -1.10
CA ALA A 64 9.75 17.71 -1.30
C ALA A 64 10.23 17.07 0.02
N GLY A 65 10.17 17.81 1.13
CA GLY A 65 10.42 17.30 2.48
C GLY A 65 9.46 16.17 2.87
N ILE A 66 8.16 16.36 2.64
CA ILE A 66 7.09 15.39 2.89
C ILE A 66 7.22 14.17 1.98
N ARG A 67 7.50 14.37 0.69
CA ARG A 67 7.70 13.29 -0.28
C ARG A 67 8.80 12.31 0.16
N ARG A 68 9.87 12.84 0.77
CA ARG A 68 11.04 12.06 1.24
C ARG A 68 10.79 11.27 2.54
N VAL A 69 9.62 11.39 3.16
CA VAL A 69 9.26 10.55 4.32
C VAL A 69 9.21 9.09 3.86
N LYS A 70 10.08 8.25 4.43
CA LYS A 70 10.13 6.82 4.10
C LYS A 70 8.87 6.11 4.59
N GLY A 71 8.39 5.18 3.77
CA GLY A 71 7.32 4.25 4.13
C GLY A 71 7.73 3.25 5.22
N ALA A 72 6.76 2.50 5.72
CA ALA A 72 7.00 1.32 6.54
C ALA A 72 7.70 0.24 5.71
N LYS A 73 8.66 -0.46 6.33
CA LYS A 73 9.38 -1.55 5.66
C LYS A 73 8.43 -2.70 5.37
N GLN A 74 8.20 -2.98 4.10
CA GLN A 74 7.48 -4.17 3.67
C GLN A 74 8.50 -5.30 3.54
N LEU A 75 8.69 -6.07 4.61
CA LEU A 75 9.34 -7.37 4.50
C LEU A 75 8.41 -8.25 3.66
N GLY A 76 8.90 -8.76 2.53
CA GLY A 76 8.13 -9.66 1.70
C GLY A 76 7.75 -10.89 2.52
N ALA A 77 6.51 -10.98 2.96
CA ALA A 77 5.97 -12.21 3.47
C ALA A 77 5.67 -13.08 2.24
N ARG A 78 6.45 -14.15 2.04
CA ARG A 78 6.06 -15.22 1.13
C ARG A 78 4.72 -15.74 1.63
N THR A 79 3.64 -15.49 0.88
CA THR A 79 2.31 -16.02 1.19
C THR A 79 2.44 -17.54 1.38
N GLY A 80 2.11 -18.06 2.57
CA GLY A 80 2.58 -19.36 3.05
C GLY A 80 2.10 -20.61 2.30
N ASN A 81 1.33 -20.47 1.22
CA ASN A 81 0.71 -21.57 0.49
C ASN A 81 1.19 -21.62 -0.96
N TRP A 82 2.51 -21.63 -1.16
CA TRP A 82 3.05 -21.96 -2.48
C TRP A 82 2.76 -23.43 -2.77
N LEU A 83 2.19 -23.69 -3.93
CA LEU A 83 1.98 -25.06 -4.38
C LEU A 83 3.35 -25.69 -4.63
N THR A 84 3.57 -26.86 -4.04
CA THR A 84 4.62 -27.77 -4.51
C THR A 84 4.33 -28.18 -5.95
N GLN A 85 5.34 -28.69 -6.67
CA GLN A 85 5.15 -29.17 -8.04
C GLN A 85 4.02 -30.21 -8.14
N ASP A 86 3.92 -31.10 -7.15
CA ASP A 86 2.87 -32.11 -7.10
C ASP A 86 1.48 -31.50 -6.85
N GLN A 87 1.39 -30.50 -5.97
CA GLN A 87 0.12 -29.79 -5.74
C GLN A 87 -0.31 -28.95 -6.94
N ALA A 88 0.64 -28.37 -7.69
CA ALA A 88 0.36 -27.66 -8.93
C ALA A 88 -0.14 -28.61 -10.02
N ARG A 89 0.47 -29.79 -10.15
CA ARG A 89 0.01 -30.85 -11.06
C ARG A 89 -1.40 -31.32 -10.70
N LEU A 90 -1.65 -31.63 -9.42
CA LEU A 90 -2.96 -32.06 -8.94
C LEU A 90 -4.05 -30.99 -9.17
N LEU A 91 -3.69 -29.70 -9.04
CA LEU A 91 -4.60 -28.59 -9.31
C LEU A 91 -4.98 -28.56 -10.79
N LEU A 92 -4.02 -28.71 -11.69
CA LEU A 92 -4.25 -28.73 -13.13
C LEU A 92 -5.09 -29.94 -13.55
N GLU A 93 -4.79 -31.13 -13.03
CA GLU A 93 -5.56 -32.35 -13.30
C GLU A 93 -7.02 -32.24 -12.84
N LYS A 94 -7.29 -31.53 -11.73
CA LYS A 94 -8.66 -31.27 -11.25
C LYS A 94 -9.37 -30.16 -12.01
N ALA A 95 -8.64 -29.24 -12.62
CA ALA A 95 -9.18 -28.17 -13.44
C ALA A 95 -9.45 -28.64 -14.88
N ASP A 96 -8.80 -29.73 -15.31
CA ASP A 96 -9.02 -30.35 -16.61
C ASP A 96 -10.37 -31.08 -16.66
N GLY A 97 -11.15 -30.80 -17.70
CA GLY A 97 -12.53 -31.25 -17.84
C GLY A 97 -13.08 -30.88 -19.20
N ASP A 98 -14.14 -31.57 -19.63
CA ASP A 98 -14.56 -31.58 -21.04
C ASP A 98 -15.32 -30.31 -21.50
N GLY A 99 -15.37 -29.27 -20.65
CA GLY A 99 -16.10 -28.03 -20.91
C GLY A 99 -15.18 -26.87 -21.30
N LEU A 100 -15.70 -25.93 -22.11
CA LEU A 100 -15.01 -24.68 -22.48
C LEU A 100 -14.52 -23.87 -21.27
N ARG A 101 -15.24 -23.96 -20.15
CA ARG A 101 -14.84 -23.34 -18.88
C ARG A 101 -13.57 -23.96 -18.30
N SER A 102 -13.45 -25.29 -18.31
CA SER A 102 -12.24 -26.01 -17.87
C SER A 102 -11.04 -25.62 -18.71
N ALA A 103 -11.19 -25.66 -20.05
CA ALA A 103 -10.11 -25.29 -20.96
C ALA A 103 -9.61 -23.85 -20.73
N ARG A 104 -10.53 -22.91 -20.51
CA ARG A 104 -10.18 -21.51 -20.17
C ARG A 104 -9.48 -21.42 -18.81
N ASP A 105 -10.03 -22.06 -17.78
CA ASP A 105 -9.52 -21.95 -16.41
C ASP A 105 -8.11 -22.58 -16.32
N VAL A 106 -7.84 -23.70 -17.00
CA VAL A 106 -6.51 -24.31 -17.14
C VAL A 106 -5.54 -23.37 -17.89
N ALA A 107 -5.96 -22.78 -19.02
CA ALA A 107 -5.13 -21.83 -19.76
C ALA A 107 -4.76 -20.59 -18.94
N MET A 108 -5.69 -20.07 -18.13
CA MET A 108 -5.39 -18.94 -17.24
C MET A 108 -4.41 -19.30 -16.11
N ILE A 109 -4.48 -20.52 -15.58
CA ILE A 109 -3.56 -20.98 -14.53
C ILE A 109 -2.13 -21.15 -15.10
N LEU A 110 -1.99 -21.58 -16.35
CA LEU A 110 -0.70 -21.82 -17.00
C LEU A 110 -0.02 -20.56 -17.60
N CYS A 111 -0.74 -19.46 -17.79
CA CYS A 111 -0.26 -18.27 -18.50
C CYS A 111 0.37 -17.17 -17.62
N TRP A 112 0.98 -17.51 -16.48
CA TRP A 112 1.67 -16.55 -15.59
C TRP A 112 3.20 -16.62 -15.69
#